data_AF-A0A7C2SMY2-F1
#
_entry.id   AF-A0A7C2SMY2-F1
#
_cell.length_a   1.000
_cell.length_b   1.000
_cell.length_c   1.000
_cell.angle_alpha   90.00
_cell.angle_beta   90.00
_cell.angle_gamma   90.00
#
_symmetry.space_group_name_H-M   'P 1'
#
loop_
_entity.id
_entity.type
_entity.pdbx_description
1 polymer ?
#
loop_
_entity_poly.entity_id
_entity_poly.type
_entity_poly.pdbx_seq_one_letter_code
_entity_poly.pdbx_strand_id
1 'polypeptide(L)'
;MKSYVKSKHRVAQYGEVLTPKNIVNAMLDLVKQETERIDSRFLEPACGTGNFLLEILERKLRVVESRYGKSQLEYERYAILAVSSIYGIELLEDNAEECRKRLVEVFDAAYTGLFKSKAKEQ
;
A
#
# COMPACT_ATOMS: atom_id res chain seq x y z
N MET A 1 -18.63 -13.88 8.36
CA MET A 1 -17.87 -12.96 9.23
C MET A 1 -16.48 -12.80 8.66
N LYS A 2 -15.95 -11.57 8.59
CA LYS A 2 -14.54 -11.37 8.19
C LYS A 2 -13.66 -11.87 9.33
N SER A 3 -12.79 -12.84 9.06
CA SER A 3 -11.81 -13.31 10.04
C SER A 3 -10.62 -12.36 10.06
N TYR A 4 -10.25 -11.87 11.23
CA TYR A 4 -9.02 -11.07 11.43
C TYR A 4 -7.80 -11.94 11.76
N VAL A 5 -7.96 -13.25 11.62
CA VAL A 5 -6.97 -14.27 11.97
C VAL A 5 -6.96 -15.32 10.86
N LYS A 6 -5.79 -15.68 10.33
CA LYS A 6 -5.65 -16.80 9.38
C LYS A 6 -5.78 -18.14 10.11
N SER A 7 -5.11 -18.31 11.26
CA SER A 7 -5.27 -19.49 12.11
C SER A 7 -4.90 -19.20 13.58
N LYS A 8 -5.48 -19.97 14.52
CA LYS A 8 -5.11 -19.89 15.94
C LYS A 8 -3.64 -20.19 16.18
N HIS A 9 -3.05 -21.08 15.39
CA HIS A 9 -1.63 -21.41 15.45
C HIS A 9 -0.76 -20.21 15.12
N ARG A 10 -1.08 -19.47 14.03
CA ARG A 10 -0.33 -18.27 13.63
C ARG A 10 -0.44 -17.14 14.64
N VAL A 11 -1.59 -16.98 15.29
CA VAL A 11 -1.74 -16.05 16.43
C VAL A 11 -0.82 -16.46 17.58
N ALA A 12 -0.86 -17.72 17.99
CA ALA A 12 -0.10 -18.19 19.15
C ALA A 12 1.42 -18.21 18.92
N GLN A 13 1.88 -18.50 17.69
CA GLN A 13 3.31 -18.61 17.38
C GLN A 13 3.94 -17.31 16.88
N TYR A 14 3.20 -16.51 16.11
CA TYR A 14 3.76 -15.35 15.40
C TYR A 14 3.06 -14.04 15.75
N GLY A 15 2.02 -14.06 16.59
CA GLY A 15 1.22 -12.87 16.87
C GLY A 15 0.44 -12.35 15.66
N GLU A 16 0.25 -13.18 14.63
CA GLU A 16 -0.36 -12.72 13.38
C GLU A 16 -1.84 -12.37 13.57
N VAL A 17 -2.14 -11.08 13.41
CA VAL A 17 -3.49 -10.54 13.37
C VAL A 17 -3.62 -9.56 12.21
N LEU A 18 -4.77 -9.54 11.55
CA LEU A 18 -5.05 -8.66 10.43
C LEU A 18 -5.75 -7.40 10.93
N THR A 19 -5.06 -6.27 10.92
CA THR A 19 -5.63 -4.99 11.35
C THR A 19 -6.83 -4.61 10.46
N PRO A 20 -8.02 -4.37 11.04
CA PRO A 20 -9.22 -4.01 10.27
C PRO A 20 -9.05 -2.68 9.51
N LYS A 21 -9.68 -2.55 8.33
CA LYS A 21 -9.58 -1.34 7.49
C LYS A 21 -9.99 -0.06 8.21
N ASN A 22 -11.00 -0.08 9.07
CA ASN A 22 -11.42 1.09 9.84
C ASN A 22 -10.37 1.52 10.88
N ILE A 23 -9.64 0.57 11.48
CA ILE A 23 -8.56 0.85 12.43
C ILE A 23 -7.34 1.40 11.70
N VAL A 24 -6.97 0.78 10.56
CA VAL A 24 -5.91 1.30 9.69
C VAL A 24 -6.18 2.75 9.31
N ASN A 25 -7.40 3.05 8.84
CA ASN A 25 -7.77 4.41 8.46
C ASN A 25 -7.73 5.37 9.65
N ALA A 26 -8.29 4.99 10.80
CA ALA A 26 -8.26 5.83 12.00
C ALA A 26 -6.83 6.16 12.45
N MET A 27 -5.90 5.19 12.38
CA MET A 27 -4.49 5.40 12.73
C MET A 27 -3.78 6.30 11.72
N LEU A 28 -3.99 6.08 10.42
CA LEU A 28 -3.38 6.90 9.37
C LEU A 28 -3.93 8.33 9.35
N ASP A 29 -5.17 8.54 9.82
CA ASP A 29 -5.76 9.88 9.95
C ASP A 29 -5.08 10.72 11.03
N LEU A 30 -4.46 10.11 12.04
CA LEU A 30 -3.65 10.82 13.04
C LEU A 30 -2.41 11.49 12.43
N VAL A 31 -1.91 10.95 11.32
CA VAL A 31 -0.74 11.44 10.59
C VAL A 31 -1.10 11.78 9.14
N LYS A 32 -2.34 12.23 8.90
CA LYS A 32 -2.89 12.43 7.55
C LYS A 32 -1.99 13.24 6.63
N GLN A 33 -1.41 14.33 7.13
CA GLN A 33 -0.50 15.20 6.38
C GLN A 33 0.71 14.43 5.82
N GLU A 34 1.23 13.47 6.56
CA GLU A 34 2.34 12.61 6.13
C GLU A 34 1.89 11.61 5.08
N THR A 35 0.68 11.06 5.21
CA THR A 35 0.11 10.11 4.23
C THR A 35 -0.23 10.77 2.88
N GLU A 36 -0.45 12.09 2.87
CA GLU A 36 -0.70 12.87 1.66
C GLU A 36 0.58 13.49 1.08
N ARG A 37 1.72 13.38 1.79
CA ARG A 37 3.03 13.80 1.29
C ARG A 37 3.71 12.66 0.52
N ILE A 38 3.82 12.82 -0.80
CA ILE A 38 4.29 11.78 -1.74
C ILE A 38 5.65 11.20 -1.32
N ASP A 39 6.60 12.02 -0.88
CA ASP A 39 7.96 11.64 -0.52
C ASP A 39 8.16 11.28 0.97
N SER A 40 7.11 11.42 1.81
CA SER A 40 7.21 11.03 3.21
C SER A 40 7.47 9.54 3.37
N ARG A 41 8.40 9.15 4.25
CA ARG A 41 8.82 7.76 4.40
C ARG A 41 8.05 7.07 5.51
N PHE A 42 7.47 5.90 5.21
CA PHE A 42 6.80 5.05 6.19
C PHE A 42 7.52 3.72 6.33
N LEU A 43 7.77 3.30 7.55
CA LEU A 43 8.31 1.97 7.87
C LEU A 43 7.29 1.23 8.73
N GLU A 44 6.78 0.11 8.21
CA GLU A 44 5.93 -0.81 8.96
C GLU A 44 6.76 -2.05 9.37
N PRO A 45 7.19 -2.18 10.64
CA PRO A 45 8.12 -3.22 11.08
C PRO A 45 7.50 -4.61 11.23
N ALA A 46 6.18 -4.76 11.11
CA ALA A 46 5.47 -6.04 11.11
C ALA A 46 4.28 -5.97 10.12
N CYS A 47 4.59 -5.81 8.83
CA CYS A 47 3.58 -5.38 7.85
C CYS A 47 2.54 -6.45 7.52
N GLY A 48 2.79 -7.73 7.84
CA GLY A 48 1.91 -8.83 7.50
C GLY A 48 1.58 -8.80 6.02
N THR A 49 0.29 -8.88 5.70
CA THR A 49 -0.22 -8.81 4.33
C THR A 49 -0.33 -7.37 3.78
N GLY A 50 0.21 -6.36 4.49
CA GLY A 50 0.39 -5.01 3.98
C GLY A 50 -0.75 -4.02 4.21
N ASN A 51 -1.70 -4.29 5.13
CA ASN A 51 -2.91 -3.46 5.27
C ASN A 51 -2.62 -1.95 5.46
N PHE A 52 -1.60 -1.58 6.25
CA PHE A 52 -1.17 -0.17 6.38
C PHE A 52 -0.51 0.35 5.11
N LEU A 53 0.46 -0.40 4.56
CA LEU A 53 1.23 0.00 3.39
C LEU A 53 0.34 0.25 2.17
N LEU A 54 -0.69 -0.57 1.99
CA LEU A 54 -1.67 -0.42 0.90
C LEU A 54 -2.46 0.88 1.02
N GLU A 55 -3.00 1.17 2.20
CA GLU A 55 -3.78 2.41 2.42
C GLU A 55 -2.88 3.66 2.33
N ILE A 56 -1.62 3.58 2.77
CA ILE A 56 -0.62 4.65 2.57
C ILE A 56 -0.36 4.85 1.06
N LEU A 57 -0.13 3.77 0.31
CA LEU A 57 0.11 3.85 -1.13
C LEU A 57 -1.10 4.43 -1.87
N GLU A 58 -2.33 3.98 -1.56
CA GLU A 58 -3.57 4.52 -2.13
C GLU A 58 -3.73 6.02 -1.85
N ARG A 59 -3.44 6.48 -0.63
CA ARG A 59 -3.47 7.91 -0.27
C ARG A 59 -2.44 8.72 -1.07
N LYS A 60 -1.21 8.23 -1.17
CA LYS A 60 -0.16 8.89 -1.97
C LYS A 60 -0.51 8.93 -3.45
N LEU A 61 -0.98 7.82 -4.03
CA LEU A 61 -1.35 7.74 -5.45
C LEU A 61 -2.52 8.67 -5.80
N ARG A 62 -3.50 8.85 -4.91
CA ARG A 62 -4.55 9.88 -5.10
C ARG A 62 -3.99 11.29 -5.20
N VAL A 63 -2.96 11.62 -4.41
CA VAL A 63 -2.28 12.92 -4.50
C VAL A 63 -1.47 13.03 -5.79
N VAL A 64 -0.79 11.95 -6.21
CA VAL A 64 -0.06 11.89 -7.49
C VAL A 64 -1.01 12.10 -8.66
N GLU A 65 -2.13 11.39 -8.70
CA GLU A 65 -3.18 11.55 -9.72
C GLU A 65 -3.70 12.99 -9.76
N SER A 66 -4.09 13.54 -8.61
CA SER A 66 -4.63 14.90 -8.51
C SER A 66 -3.67 15.97 -9.03
N ARG A 67 -2.35 15.80 -8.81
CA ARG A 67 -1.34 16.81 -9.19
C ARG A 67 -0.73 16.58 -10.57
N TYR A 68 -0.56 15.32 -10.97
CA TYR A 68 0.26 14.92 -12.12
C TYR A 68 -0.46 14.02 -13.12
N GLY A 69 -1.71 13.63 -12.89
CA GLY A 69 -2.45 12.69 -13.75
C GLY A 69 -2.65 13.11 -15.20
N LYS A 70 -2.47 14.41 -15.53
CA LYS A 70 -2.52 14.92 -16.91
C LYS A 70 -1.28 14.57 -17.75
N SER A 71 -0.14 14.31 -17.10
CA SER A 71 1.13 13.98 -17.77
C SER A 71 1.58 12.60 -17.31
N GLN A 72 1.57 11.64 -18.24
CA GLN A 72 1.97 10.27 -17.95
C GLN A 72 3.39 10.19 -17.36
N LEU A 73 4.35 10.93 -17.93
CA LEU A 73 5.74 10.95 -17.45
C LEU A 73 5.85 11.49 -16.02
N GLU A 74 5.12 12.57 -15.70
CA GLU A 74 5.15 13.14 -14.34
C GLU A 74 4.43 12.21 -13.37
N TYR A 75 3.28 11.64 -13.76
CA TYR A 75 2.58 10.62 -12.96
C TYR A 75 3.51 9.44 -12.64
N GLU A 76 4.17 8.86 -13.66
CA GLU A 76 5.10 7.74 -13.49
C GLU A 76 6.21 8.10 -12.51
N ARG A 77 6.85 9.26 -12.68
CA ARG A 77 7.91 9.73 -11.77
C ARG A 77 7.43 9.78 -10.31
N TYR A 78 6.29 10.42 -10.05
CA TYR A 78 5.81 10.61 -8.68
C TYR A 78 5.11 9.38 -8.11
N ALA A 79 4.54 8.51 -8.93
CA ALA A 79 4.01 7.21 -8.50
C ALA A 79 5.14 6.28 -8.05
N ILE A 80 6.25 6.25 -8.80
CA ILE A 80 7.46 5.52 -8.38
C ILE A 80 8.04 6.11 -7.08
N LEU A 81 8.02 7.43 -6.91
CA LEU A 81 8.38 8.05 -5.64
C LEU A 81 7.46 7.61 -4.49
N ALA A 82 6.15 7.53 -4.73
CA ALA A 82 5.19 7.08 -3.71
C ALA A 82 5.50 5.66 -3.23
N VAL A 83 5.67 4.69 -4.14
CA VAL A 83 5.93 3.29 -3.76
C VAL A 83 7.35 3.09 -3.19
N SER A 84 8.35 3.84 -3.65
CA SER A 84 9.71 3.76 -3.10
C SER A 84 9.88 4.41 -1.72
N SER A 85 8.88 5.18 -1.27
CA SER A 85 8.84 5.83 0.04
C SER A 85 8.21 4.97 1.14
N ILE A 86 7.74 3.76 0.84
CA ILE A 86 7.12 2.86 1.83
C ILE A 86 7.95 1.59 2.00
N TYR A 87 8.14 1.17 3.25
CA TYR A 87 8.98 0.05 3.62
C TYR A 87 8.22 -0.88 4.58
N GLY A 88 8.34 -2.19 4.36
CA GLY A 88 7.76 -3.21 5.21
C GLY A 88 8.80 -4.22 5.65
N ILE A 89 8.77 -4.61 6.92
CA ILE A 89 9.48 -5.77 7.46
C ILE A 89 8.42 -6.79 7.85
N GLU A 90 8.64 -8.05 7.46
CA GLU A 90 7.72 -9.14 7.74
C GLU A 90 8.52 -10.42 7.98
N LEU A 91 8.11 -11.19 8.99
CA LEU A 91 8.77 -12.43 9.37
C LEU A 91 8.35 -13.60 8.48
N LEU A 92 7.07 -13.68 8.13
CA LEU A 92 6.51 -14.81 7.40
C LEU A 92 6.54 -14.54 5.90
N GLU A 93 7.27 -15.37 5.17
CA GLU A 93 7.49 -15.20 3.73
C GLU A 93 6.18 -15.13 2.92
N ASP A 94 5.19 -15.94 3.28
CA ASP A 94 3.86 -15.96 2.64
C ASP A 94 3.13 -14.61 2.77
N ASN A 95 3.24 -13.96 3.94
CA ASN A 95 2.71 -12.63 4.15
C ASN A 95 3.47 -11.58 3.35
N ALA A 96 4.80 -11.67 3.31
CA ALA A 96 5.64 -10.72 2.58
C ALA A 96 5.36 -10.78 1.07
N GLU A 97 5.18 -11.98 0.52
CA GLU A 97 4.76 -12.20 -0.87
C GLU A 97 3.37 -11.62 -1.14
N GLU A 98 2.39 -11.93 -0.29
CA GLU A 98 1.03 -11.39 -0.41
C GLU A 98 1.01 -9.86 -0.35
N CYS A 99 1.79 -9.26 0.56
CA CYS A 99 1.95 -7.81 0.66
C CYS A 99 2.49 -7.21 -0.64
N ARG A 100 3.57 -7.77 -1.22
CA ARG A 100 4.15 -7.28 -2.49
C ARG A 100 3.16 -7.39 -3.63
N LYS A 101 2.47 -8.52 -3.75
CA LYS A 101 1.45 -8.74 -4.78
C LYS A 101 0.35 -7.69 -4.70
N ARG A 102 -0.20 -7.47 -3.49
CA ARG A 102 -1.27 -6.47 -3.28
C ARG A 102 -0.80 -5.04 -3.55
N LEU A 103 0.46 -4.70 -3.24
CA LEU A 103 1.03 -3.39 -3.56
C LEU A 103 1.13 -3.17 -5.07
N VAL A 104 1.55 -4.20 -5.81
CA VAL A 104 1.57 -4.17 -7.29
C VAL A 104 0.15 -4.00 -7.84
N GLU A 105 -0.83 -4.73 -7.32
CA GLU A 105 -2.23 -4.61 -7.74
C GLU A 105 -2.78 -3.18 -7.52
N VAL A 106 -2.50 -2.56 -6.37
CA VAL A 106 -2.89 -1.17 -6.09
C VAL A 106 -2.23 -0.20 -7.07
N PHE A 107 -0.93 -0.36 -7.31
CA PHE A 107 -0.19 0.49 -8.23
C PHE A 107 -0.69 0.35 -9.67
N ASP A 108 -0.86 -0.88 -10.14
CA ASP A 108 -1.32 -1.21 -11.48
C ASP A 108 -2.75 -0.70 -11.72
N ALA A 109 -3.66 -0.89 -10.76
CA ALA A 109 -5.02 -0.37 -10.86
C ALA A 109 -5.04 1.16 -11.00
N ALA A 110 -4.21 1.88 -10.24
CA ALA A 110 -4.11 3.34 -10.33
C ALA A 110 -3.53 3.79 -11.68
N TYR A 111 -2.48 3.11 -12.17
CA TYR A 111 -1.83 3.45 -13.42
C TYR A 111 -2.70 3.13 -14.65
N THR A 112 -3.20 1.90 -14.74
CA THR A 112 -4.05 1.44 -15.86
C THR A 112 -5.39 2.17 -15.89
N GLY A 113 -5.91 2.61 -14.74
CA GLY A 113 -7.10 3.45 -14.67
C GLY A 113 -6.95 4.78 -15.42
N LEU A 114 -5.74 5.35 -15.47
CA LEU A 114 -5.46 6.62 -16.14
C LEU A 114 -4.92 6.45 -17.57
N PHE A 115 -4.10 5.44 -17.81
CA PHE A 115 -3.30 5.31 -19.05
C PHE A 115 -3.59 4.04 -19.85
N LYS A 116 -4.77 3.43 -19.66
CA LYS A 116 -5.16 2.13 -20.27
C LYS A 116 -4.84 1.96 -21.76
N SER A 117 -4.95 3.01 -22.57
CA SER A 117 -4.66 2.96 -24.01
C SER A 117 -3.16 3.00 -24.37
N LYS A 118 -2.30 3.29 -23.40
CA LYS A 118 -0.83 3.39 -23.54
C LYS A 118 -0.07 2.41 -22.65
N ALA A 119 -0.75 1.72 -21.73
CA ALA A 119 -0.19 0.62 -20.97
C ALA A 119 0.09 -0.55 -21.92
N LYS A 120 1.36 -0.97 -22.02
CA LYS A 120 1.72 -2.21 -22.72
C LYS A 120 1.40 -3.37 -21.80
N GLU A 121 0.63 -4.35 -22.28
CA GLU A 121 0.56 -5.66 -21.64
C GLU A 121 1.97 -6.28 -21.64
N GLN A 122 2.35 -6.90 -20.53
CA GLN A 122 3.62 -7.62 -20.41
C GLN A 122 3.60 -8.90 -21.26
#